data_AF-A0A3L9HJG6-F1
#
_entry.id   AF-A0A3L9HJG6-F1
#
_cell.length_a   1.000
_cell.length_b   1.000
_cell.length_c   1.000
_cell.angle_alpha   90.00
_cell.angle_beta   90.00
_cell.angle_gamma   90.00
#
_symmetry.space_group_name_H-M   'P 1'
#
loop_
_entity.id
_entity.type
_entity.pdbx_description
1 polymer ?
#
loop_
_entity_poly.entity_id
_entity_poly.type
_entity_poly.pdbx_seq_one_letter_code
_entity_poly.pdbx_strand_id
1 'polypeptide(L)'
;QVERRGDDLQFLWVNQAVAIGDNLEADLGQVYNITANLSVISFDDAIKIGRIVREQVQVGRVITFGGLLTDSQRILDAAESKEGRFIGINAPRSGAYDNGFQVVHMGYGVDEKVQVPQKLYEAGVPTVLVGKVADIVSNPYGVSWQNLVDSQRIMDITLDEFNTHPTAFICINIQETDLAGHAEDVARYAERLQVVDRNLARLVEAMQPDDCLVVMADHGNDPTIGHSHHTREVVPVLVYQQGLVHTQLGVRTTLSDVGATVCEFFRAPPPQNGRSFLSSLRFAGDTL
;
A
#
# COMPACT_ATOMS: atom_id res chain seq x y z
N GLN A 1 -24.53 15.30 -13.55
CA GLN A 1 -25.87 14.70 -13.47
C GLN A 1 -25.72 13.24 -13.08
N VAL A 2 -26.54 12.74 -12.15
CA VAL A 2 -26.55 11.33 -11.70
C VAL A 2 -27.95 10.79 -11.91
N GLU A 3 -28.06 9.63 -12.55
CA GLU A 3 -29.30 8.92 -12.83
C GLU A 3 -29.19 7.47 -12.33
N ARG A 4 -30.33 6.86 -11.99
CA ARG A 4 -30.41 5.41 -11.73
C ARG A 4 -30.95 4.73 -12.98
N ARG A 5 -30.30 3.65 -13.43
CA ARG A 5 -30.66 2.92 -14.66
C ARG A 5 -30.79 1.44 -14.35
N GLY A 6 -31.81 0.80 -14.93
CA GLY A 6 -32.24 -0.56 -14.63
C GLY A 6 -33.67 -0.61 -14.06
N ASP A 7 -34.22 -1.82 -13.97
CA ASP A 7 -35.57 -2.07 -13.46
C ASP A 7 -35.54 -2.26 -11.93
N ASP A 8 -35.69 -3.50 -11.44
CA ASP A 8 -35.66 -3.84 -10.01
C ASP A 8 -34.28 -3.62 -9.37
N LEU A 9 -33.22 -3.92 -10.13
CA LEU A 9 -31.83 -3.61 -9.77
C LEU A 9 -31.37 -2.43 -10.59
N GLN A 10 -30.63 -1.52 -9.97
CA GLN A 10 -30.21 -0.27 -10.61
C GLN A 10 -28.72 0.00 -10.41
N PHE A 11 -28.04 0.38 -11.49
CA PHE A 11 -26.70 0.97 -11.46
C PHE A 11 -26.80 2.51 -11.58
N LEU A 12 -25.74 3.23 -11.20
CA LEU A 12 -25.71 4.68 -11.37
C LEU A 12 -25.12 5.05 -12.74
N TRP A 13 -25.76 5.98 -13.42
CA TRP A 13 -25.30 6.58 -14.67
C TRP A 13 -24.94 8.05 -14.42
N VAL A 14 -23.69 8.41 -14.66
CA VAL A 14 -23.12 9.70 -14.28
C VAL A 14 -22.58 10.41 -15.52
N ASN A 15 -22.99 11.68 -15.68
CA ASN A 15 -22.51 12.60 -16.72
C ASN A 15 -22.55 12.04 -18.16
N GLN A 16 -23.52 11.15 -18.45
CA GLN A 16 -23.67 10.49 -19.76
C GLN A 16 -22.41 9.72 -20.24
N ALA A 17 -21.53 9.34 -19.32
CA ALA A 17 -20.24 8.74 -19.66
C ALA A 17 -19.78 7.63 -18.71
N VAL A 18 -20.30 7.56 -17.49
CA VAL A 18 -19.79 6.68 -16.44
C VAL A 18 -20.90 5.85 -15.82
N ALA A 19 -20.74 4.53 -15.85
CA ALA A 19 -21.60 3.60 -15.13
C ALA A 19 -20.92 3.12 -13.83
N ILE A 20 -21.69 3.06 -12.74
CA ILE A 20 -21.25 2.58 -11.43
C ILE A 20 -22.15 1.43 -11.00
N GLY A 21 -21.59 0.23 -10.90
CA GLY A 21 -22.33 -0.97 -10.50
C GLY A 21 -21.42 -2.08 -10.00
N ASP A 22 -21.99 -3.25 -9.76
CA ASP A 22 -21.27 -4.44 -9.36
C ASP A 22 -20.21 -4.84 -10.39
N ASN A 23 -19.07 -5.32 -9.92
CA ASN A 23 -18.16 -6.07 -10.77
C ASN A 23 -18.74 -7.48 -10.96
N LEU A 24 -19.17 -7.77 -12.19
CA LEU A 24 -19.78 -9.05 -12.53
C LEU A 24 -18.74 -10.13 -12.90
N GLU A 25 -17.45 -9.79 -12.94
CA GLU A 25 -16.33 -10.65 -13.35
C GLU A 25 -15.49 -11.15 -12.16
N ALA A 26 -15.70 -10.57 -10.97
CA ALA A 26 -15.10 -10.99 -9.70
C ALA A 26 -16.13 -11.67 -8.79
N ASP A 27 -15.72 -12.07 -7.58
CA ASP A 27 -16.64 -12.53 -6.54
C ASP A 27 -17.74 -11.47 -6.30
N LEU A 28 -18.99 -11.86 -6.52
CA LEU A 28 -20.12 -10.93 -6.53
C LEU A 28 -20.30 -10.24 -5.17
N GLY A 29 -20.59 -8.93 -5.21
CA GLY A 29 -20.75 -8.09 -4.03
C GLY A 29 -19.46 -7.66 -3.33
N GLN A 30 -18.28 -8.08 -3.82
CA GLN A 30 -16.98 -7.71 -3.23
C GLN A 30 -16.33 -6.51 -3.90
N VAL A 31 -16.77 -6.13 -5.10
CA VAL A 31 -16.13 -5.09 -5.91
C VAL A 31 -17.17 -4.29 -6.68
N TYR A 32 -17.00 -2.97 -6.72
CA TYR A 32 -17.75 -2.09 -7.64
C TYR A 32 -16.86 -1.58 -8.76
N ASN A 33 -17.41 -1.53 -9.96
CA ASN A 33 -16.77 -1.01 -11.16
C ASN A 33 -17.30 0.38 -11.49
N ILE A 34 -16.39 1.28 -11.85
CA ILE A 34 -16.66 2.59 -12.44
C ILE A 34 -16.21 2.51 -13.89
N THR A 35 -17.14 2.20 -14.80
CA THR A 35 -16.86 2.00 -16.23
C THR A 35 -17.11 3.29 -16.99
N ALA A 36 -16.06 3.89 -17.56
CA ALA A 36 -16.11 5.19 -18.20
C ALA A 36 -15.87 5.14 -19.71
N ASN A 37 -16.57 6.00 -20.46
CA ASN A 37 -16.23 6.36 -21.83
C ASN A 37 -15.24 7.54 -21.84
N LEU A 38 -13.97 7.25 -22.06
CA LEU A 38 -12.88 8.24 -22.03
C LEU A 38 -12.86 9.18 -23.23
N SER A 39 -13.72 8.96 -24.23
CA SER A 39 -13.95 9.94 -25.30
C SER A 39 -14.81 11.13 -24.84
N VAL A 40 -15.51 10.99 -23.70
CA VAL A 40 -16.46 11.99 -23.18
C VAL A 40 -16.00 12.60 -21.86
N ILE A 41 -15.26 11.85 -21.04
CA ILE A 41 -14.73 12.30 -19.75
C ILE A 41 -13.24 11.98 -19.63
N SER A 42 -12.48 12.85 -18.96
CA SER A 42 -11.08 12.57 -18.64
C SER A 42 -10.97 11.40 -17.65
N PHE A 43 -9.87 10.65 -17.71
CA PHE A 43 -9.63 9.59 -16.74
C PHE A 43 -9.46 10.13 -15.32
N ASP A 44 -8.86 11.30 -15.15
CA ASP A 44 -8.73 11.98 -13.85
C ASP A 44 -10.09 12.31 -13.22
N ASP A 45 -11.07 12.75 -14.03
CA ASP A 45 -12.42 13.01 -13.52
C ASP A 45 -13.18 11.71 -13.21
N ALA A 46 -12.95 10.64 -13.97
CA ALA A 46 -13.46 9.31 -13.63
C ALA A 46 -12.86 8.80 -12.30
N ILE A 47 -11.56 9.05 -12.04
CA ILE A 47 -10.90 8.73 -10.77
C ILE A 47 -11.54 9.52 -9.62
N LYS A 48 -11.85 10.82 -9.80
CA LYS A 48 -12.57 11.61 -8.77
C LYS A 48 -13.92 11.01 -8.43
N ILE A 49 -14.69 10.55 -9.42
CA ILE A 49 -15.96 9.84 -9.21
C ILE A 49 -15.72 8.54 -8.42
N GLY A 50 -14.72 7.75 -8.81
CA GLY A 50 -14.37 6.51 -8.12
C GLY A 50 -13.97 6.71 -6.66
N ARG A 51 -13.23 7.77 -6.36
CA ARG A 51 -12.85 8.16 -4.98
C ARG A 51 -14.08 8.48 -4.14
N ILE A 52 -15.05 9.21 -4.69
CA ILE A 52 -16.33 9.48 -4.00
C ILE A 52 -17.05 8.16 -3.71
N VAL A 53 -17.18 7.26 -4.70
CA VAL A 53 -17.84 5.95 -4.48
C VAL A 53 -17.11 5.16 -3.39
N ARG A 54 -15.78 5.12 -3.43
CA ARG A 54 -14.94 4.42 -2.45
C ARG A 54 -15.20 4.88 -1.02
N GLU A 55 -15.40 6.18 -0.80
CA GLU A 55 -15.73 6.75 0.52
C GLU A 55 -17.10 6.29 1.04
N GLN A 56 -18.02 5.90 0.16
CA GLN A 56 -19.42 5.57 0.52
C GLN A 56 -19.69 4.07 0.68
N VAL A 57 -18.74 3.20 0.34
CA VAL A 57 -18.98 1.75 0.25
C VAL A 57 -17.97 0.97 1.11
N GLN A 58 -18.31 -0.27 1.47
CA GLN A 58 -17.46 -1.16 2.30
C GLN A 58 -16.98 -2.41 1.55
N VAL A 59 -17.22 -2.48 0.24
CA VAL A 59 -16.73 -3.57 -0.63
C VAL A 59 -15.20 -3.55 -0.67
N GLY A 60 -14.55 -4.70 -0.86
CA GLY A 60 -13.09 -4.82 -0.80
C GLY A 60 -12.34 -3.91 -1.79
N ARG A 61 -12.94 -3.58 -2.94
CA ARG A 61 -12.32 -2.72 -3.95
C ARG A 61 -13.34 -1.93 -4.78
N VAL A 62 -12.98 -0.69 -5.15
CA VAL A 62 -13.61 0.05 -6.24
C VAL A 62 -12.61 0.11 -7.39
N ILE A 63 -13.01 -0.23 -8.60
CA ILE A 63 -12.13 -0.22 -9.77
C ILE A 63 -12.65 0.83 -10.75
N THR A 64 -11.86 1.88 -10.95
CA THR A 64 -12.16 2.88 -11.98
C THR A 64 -11.41 2.52 -13.24
N PHE A 65 -12.13 2.35 -14.35
CA PHE A 65 -11.52 2.09 -15.63
C PHE A 65 -12.35 2.63 -16.79
N GLY A 66 -11.75 2.70 -17.96
CA GLY A 66 -12.45 3.09 -19.18
C GLY A 66 -11.58 2.95 -20.41
N GLY A 67 -12.21 3.11 -21.57
CA GLY A 67 -11.55 3.16 -22.87
C GLY A 67 -12.15 4.24 -23.75
N LEU A 68 -11.59 4.42 -24.95
CA LEU A 68 -12.08 5.37 -25.95
C LEU A 68 -13.21 4.73 -26.76
N LEU A 69 -14.47 4.94 -26.33
CA LEU A 69 -15.64 4.43 -27.04
C LEU A 69 -16.19 5.51 -27.97
N THR A 70 -16.74 5.08 -29.11
CA THR A 70 -17.43 5.98 -30.04
C THR A 70 -18.78 6.46 -29.52
N ASP A 71 -19.42 5.68 -28.64
CA ASP A 71 -20.73 5.97 -28.06
C ASP A 71 -20.84 5.38 -26.65
N SER A 72 -21.31 6.19 -25.70
CA SER A 72 -21.61 5.79 -24.33
C SER A 72 -22.75 4.78 -24.24
N GLN A 73 -23.64 4.71 -25.24
CA GLN A 73 -24.74 3.74 -25.28
C GLN A 73 -24.22 2.29 -25.20
N ARG A 74 -23.01 2.00 -25.68
CA ARG A 74 -22.38 0.67 -25.56
C ARG A 74 -22.21 0.22 -24.11
N ILE A 75 -21.95 1.15 -23.18
CA ILE A 75 -21.86 0.84 -21.75
C ILE A 75 -23.25 0.46 -21.20
N LEU A 76 -24.28 1.22 -21.59
CA LEU A 76 -25.66 0.96 -21.18
C LEU A 76 -26.18 -0.38 -21.73
N ASP A 77 -25.92 -0.67 -22.99
CA ASP A 77 -26.28 -1.94 -23.65
C ASP A 77 -25.51 -3.14 -23.06
N ALA A 78 -24.38 -2.88 -22.41
CA ALA A 78 -23.59 -3.86 -21.70
C ALA A 78 -24.02 -4.08 -20.24
N ALA A 79 -25.08 -3.42 -19.77
CA ALA A 79 -25.63 -3.67 -18.44
C ALA A 79 -26.20 -5.09 -18.35
N GLU A 80 -25.90 -5.78 -17.25
CA GLU A 80 -26.37 -7.13 -16.96
C GLU A 80 -26.71 -7.27 -15.48
N SER A 81 -27.64 -8.18 -15.17
CA SER A 81 -27.91 -8.60 -13.81
C SER A 81 -27.49 -10.05 -13.60
N LYS A 82 -26.88 -10.35 -12.46
CA LYS A 82 -26.52 -11.71 -12.03
C LYS A 82 -27.23 -12.09 -10.72
N GLU A 83 -27.66 -13.35 -10.65
CA GLU A 83 -28.27 -13.97 -9.47
C GLU A 83 -29.50 -13.23 -8.90
N GLY A 84 -30.14 -12.38 -9.71
CA GLY A 84 -31.24 -11.52 -9.27
C GLY A 84 -30.89 -10.55 -8.14
N ARG A 85 -29.59 -10.29 -7.91
CA ARG A 85 -29.09 -9.48 -6.78
C ARG A 85 -28.06 -8.42 -7.18
N PHE A 86 -27.30 -8.67 -8.24
CA PHE A 86 -26.17 -7.82 -8.62
C PHE A 86 -26.40 -7.25 -10.01
N ILE A 87 -26.11 -5.96 -10.20
CA ILE A 87 -26.22 -5.30 -11.50
C ILE A 87 -24.96 -4.49 -11.78
N GLY A 88 -24.42 -4.67 -12.97
CA GLY A 88 -23.17 -4.05 -13.38
C GLY A 88 -23.01 -4.03 -14.88
N ILE A 89 -21.82 -3.62 -15.33
CA ILE A 89 -21.48 -3.57 -16.75
C ILE A 89 -20.59 -4.77 -17.07
N ASN A 90 -20.96 -5.53 -18.09
CA ASN A 90 -20.07 -6.50 -18.72
C ASN A 90 -18.99 -5.74 -19.48
N ALA A 91 -17.79 -5.63 -18.90
CA ALA A 91 -16.77 -4.72 -19.39
C ALA A 91 -16.24 -5.10 -20.78
N PRO A 92 -15.97 -6.38 -21.09
CA PRO A 92 -15.68 -6.81 -22.46
C PRO A 92 -16.78 -6.44 -23.46
N ARG A 93 -18.06 -6.68 -23.13
CA ARG A 93 -19.17 -6.37 -24.05
C ARG A 93 -19.34 -4.86 -24.28
N SER A 94 -19.00 -4.04 -23.30
CA SER A 94 -19.06 -2.58 -23.42
C SER A 94 -18.04 -2.01 -24.42
N GLY A 95 -16.95 -2.75 -24.69
CA GLY A 95 -15.82 -2.26 -25.48
C GLY A 95 -14.85 -1.34 -24.72
N ALA A 96 -15.00 -1.22 -23.39
CA ALA A 96 -14.10 -0.42 -22.55
C ALA A 96 -12.64 -0.89 -22.58
N TYR A 97 -12.39 -2.13 -22.99
CA TYR A 97 -11.05 -2.71 -23.10
C TYR A 97 -10.46 -2.59 -24.51
N ASP A 98 -11.24 -2.19 -25.51
CA ASP A 98 -10.86 -2.29 -26.92
C ASP A 98 -9.75 -1.29 -27.32
N ASN A 99 -9.79 -0.06 -26.78
CA ASN A 99 -8.85 1.00 -27.13
C ASN A 99 -8.68 2.01 -25.99
N GLY A 100 -7.44 2.49 -25.78
CA GLY A 100 -7.13 3.54 -24.81
C GLY A 100 -7.45 3.18 -23.37
N PHE A 101 -7.38 1.88 -23.04
CA PHE A 101 -7.73 1.35 -21.73
C PHE A 101 -6.87 1.97 -20.61
N GLN A 102 -7.54 2.45 -19.57
CA GLN A 102 -6.90 2.95 -18.34
C GLN A 102 -7.63 2.38 -17.13
N VAL A 103 -6.90 2.12 -16.04
CA VAL A 103 -7.46 1.50 -14.82
C VAL A 103 -6.73 1.96 -13.56
N VAL A 104 -7.50 2.14 -12.48
CA VAL A 104 -7.02 2.37 -11.11
C VAL A 104 -7.84 1.49 -10.16
N HIS A 105 -7.14 0.80 -9.25
CA HIS A 105 -7.74 -0.02 -8.21
C HIS A 105 -7.70 0.71 -6.87
N MET A 106 -8.86 0.94 -6.26
CA MET A 106 -9.00 1.62 -4.97
C MET A 106 -9.45 0.62 -3.90
N GLY A 107 -8.53 0.18 -3.05
CA GLY A 107 -8.83 -0.70 -1.91
C GLY A 107 -9.65 -0.01 -0.84
N TYR A 108 -10.48 -0.76 -0.10
CA TYR A 108 -11.17 -0.24 1.07
C TYR A 108 -10.20 0.11 2.19
N GLY A 109 -10.40 1.26 2.83
CA GLY A 109 -9.69 1.64 4.06
C GLY A 109 -8.25 2.16 3.87
N VAL A 110 -7.80 2.38 2.62
CA VAL A 110 -6.48 2.95 2.34
C VAL A 110 -6.63 4.34 1.72
N ASP A 111 -6.51 5.37 2.56
CA ASP A 111 -6.33 6.76 2.09
C ASP A 111 -4.83 7.09 2.10
N GLU A 112 -4.23 7.18 0.92
CA GLU A 112 -2.81 7.52 0.76
C GLU A 112 -2.45 8.86 1.41
N LYS A 113 -3.42 9.79 1.51
CA LYS A 113 -3.18 11.14 2.01
C LYS A 113 -2.87 11.20 3.50
N VAL A 114 -3.21 10.14 4.22
CA VAL A 114 -3.02 10.04 5.67
C VAL A 114 -1.94 9.03 6.05
N GLN A 115 -1.17 8.54 5.07
CA GLN A 115 -0.04 7.63 5.27
C GLN A 115 1.31 8.36 5.30
N VAL A 116 2.31 7.69 5.85
CA VAL A 116 3.66 8.24 6.08
C VAL A 116 4.28 8.87 4.82
N PRO A 117 4.29 8.23 3.62
CA PRO A 117 4.90 8.85 2.45
C PRO A 117 4.28 10.20 2.08
N GLN A 118 2.95 10.34 2.16
CA GLN A 118 2.30 11.63 1.93
C GLN A 118 2.71 12.65 3.00
N LYS A 119 2.73 12.26 4.28
CA LYS A 119 3.08 13.17 5.37
C LYS A 119 4.52 13.67 5.26
N LEU A 120 5.43 12.79 4.88
CA LEU A 120 6.82 13.15 4.63
C LEU A 120 6.96 14.09 3.42
N TYR A 121 6.21 13.84 2.34
CA TYR A 121 6.15 14.76 1.21
C TYR A 121 5.67 16.16 1.62
N GLU A 122 4.62 16.26 2.45
CA GLU A 122 4.12 17.54 2.98
C GLU A 122 5.19 18.31 3.78
N ALA A 123 6.18 17.60 4.35
CA ALA A 123 7.32 18.17 5.07
C ALA A 123 8.58 18.34 4.20
N GLY A 124 8.53 18.01 2.91
CA GLY A 124 9.67 18.08 2.00
C GLY A 124 10.73 16.98 2.21
N VAL A 125 10.38 15.87 2.85
CA VAL A 125 11.28 14.74 3.11
C VAL A 125 11.17 13.70 2.00
N PRO A 126 12.26 13.40 1.26
CA PRO A 126 12.26 12.35 0.24
C PRO A 126 11.93 10.98 0.84
N THR A 127 11.09 10.21 0.14
CA THR A 127 10.73 8.84 0.51
C THR A 127 11.21 7.85 -0.55
N VAL A 128 11.96 6.83 -0.13
CA VAL A 128 12.43 5.72 -0.95
C VAL A 128 11.79 4.43 -0.46
N LEU A 129 11.10 3.73 -1.36
CA LEU A 129 10.51 2.42 -1.09
C LEU A 129 11.24 1.33 -1.89
N VAL A 130 11.62 0.22 -1.26
CA VAL A 130 12.36 -0.87 -1.91
C VAL A 130 11.72 -2.23 -1.65
N GLY A 131 11.50 -3.01 -2.71
CA GLY A 131 10.88 -4.34 -2.58
C GLY A 131 9.37 -4.26 -2.48
N LYS A 132 8.75 -5.25 -1.83
CA LYS A 132 7.29 -5.41 -1.81
C LYS A 132 6.53 -4.18 -1.33
N VAL A 133 7.10 -3.39 -0.41
CA VAL A 133 6.50 -2.14 0.08
C VAL A 133 6.28 -1.14 -1.06
N ALA A 134 7.16 -1.09 -2.06
CA ALA A 134 7.02 -0.23 -3.24
C ALA A 134 5.87 -0.67 -4.17
N ASP A 135 5.45 -1.94 -4.10
CA ASP A 135 4.34 -2.46 -4.89
C ASP A 135 2.97 -2.20 -4.23
N ILE A 136 2.95 -2.02 -2.90
CA ILE A 136 1.69 -1.97 -2.12
C ILE A 136 1.41 -0.59 -1.49
N VAL A 137 2.43 0.25 -1.30
CA VAL A 137 2.29 1.59 -0.70
C VAL A 137 2.42 2.64 -1.78
N SER A 138 1.46 3.57 -1.82
CA SER A 138 1.49 4.73 -2.72
C SER A 138 2.63 5.68 -2.34
N ASN A 139 3.50 5.99 -3.30
CA ASN A 139 4.62 6.92 -3.13
C ASN A 139 4.81 7.81 -4.38
N PRO A 140 3.79 8.63 -4.76
CA PRO A 140 3.79 9.37 -6.03
C PRO A 140 4.86 10.48 -6.10
N TYR A 141 5.41 10.89 -4.96
CA TYR A 141 6.38 11.99 -4.85
C TYR A 141 7.79 11.52 -4.45
N GLY A 142 8.02 10.20 -4.43
CA GLY A 142 9.29 9.60 -4.03
C GLY A 142 9.85 8.61 -5.05
N VAL A 143 10.84 7.84 -4.63
CA VAL A 143 11.47 6.77 -5.43
C VAL A 143 10.90 5.42 -5.01
N SER A 144 10.55 4.57 -5.98
CA SER A 144 9.96 3.26 -5.72
C SER A 144 10.64 2.18 -6.56
N TRP A 145 11.36 1.27 -5.91
CA TRP A 145 12.02 0.12 -6.52
C TRP A 145 11.13 -1.12 -6.43
N GLN A 146 10.21 -1.22 -7.41
CA GLN A 146 9.16 -2.23 -7.50
C GLN A 146 9.65 -3.57 -8.05
N ASN A 147 8.86 -4.63 -7.85
CA ASN A 147 9.12 -5.99 -8.38
C ASN A 147 10.47 -6.58 -7.98
N LEU A 148 10.94 -6.31 -6.75
CA LEU A 148 12.16 -6.89 -6.20
C LEU A 148 11.84 -7.95 -5.14
N VAL A 149 12.42 -9.13 -5.31
CA VAL A 149 12.25 -10.28 -4.41
C VAL A 149 13.56 -10.63 -3.70
N ASP A 150 14.68 -10.65 -4.44
CA ASP A 150 15.98 -11.09 -3.92
C ASP A 150 16.46 -10.20 -2.76
N SER A 151 16.66 -10.80 -1.59
CA SER A 151 16.99 -10.09 -0.35
C SER A 151 18.33 -9.36 -0.44
N GLN A 152 19.34 -9.96 -1.09
CA GLN A 152 20.65 -9.34 -1.22
C GLN A 152 20.59 -8.09 -2.10
N ARG A 153 19.92 -8.19 -3.25
CA ARG A 153 19.70 -7.05 -4.15
C ARG A 153 18.94 -5.91 -3.49
N ILE A 154 17.93 -6.22 -2.68
CA ILE A 154 17.19 -5.20 -1.91
C ILE A 154 18.14 -4.49 -0.94
N MET A 155 18.96 -5.24 -0.20
CA MET A 155 19.93 -4.65 0.74
C MET A 155 21.00 -3.81 0.04
N ASP A 156 21.48 -4.23 -1.14
CA ASP A 156 22.45 -3.44 -1.91
C ASP A 156 21.84 -2.13 -2.41
N ILE A 157 20.62 -2.16 -2.98
CA ILE A 157 19.90 -0.93 -3.37
C ILE A 157 19.66 -0.02 -2.16
N THR A 158 19.31 -0.61 -1.01
CA THR A 158 19.10 0.15 0.23
C THR A 158 20.35 0.92 0.63
N LEU A 159 21.52 0.27 0.60
CA LEU A 159 22.79 0.91 0.94
C LEU A 159 23.18 1.98 -0.08
N ASP A 160 22.93 1.77 -1.36
CA ASP A 160 23.19 2.77 -2.40
C ASP A 160 22.31 4.02 -2.22
N GLU A 161 21.01 3.84 -1.98
CA GLU A 161 20.06 4.92 -1.68
C GLU A 161 20.44 5.66 -0.40
N PHE A 162 20.82 4.92 0.65
CA PHE A 162 21.29 5.48 1.92
C PHE A 162 22.51 6.38 1.73
N ASN A 163 23.48 5.96 0.92
CA ASN A 163 24.69 6.75 0.65
C ASN A 163 24.47 7.91 -0.33
N THR A 164 23.41 7.86 -1.13
CA THR A 164 23.10 8.87 -2.15
C THR A 164 22.39 10.08 -1.57
N HIS A 165 21.49 9.85 -0.61
CA HIS A 165 20.63 10.89 -0.06
C HIS A 165 21.17 11.45 1.25
N PRO A 166 21.40 12.77 1.38
CA PRO A 166 21.79 13.38 2.65
C PRO A 166 20.67 13.32 3.70
N THR A 167 19.41 13.25 3.26
CA THR A 167 18.23 13.07 4.12
C THR A 167 17.15 12.37 3.33
N ALA A 168 16.71 11.20 3.79
CA ALA A 168 15.60 10.45 3.22
C ALA A 168 14.96 9.53 4.26
N PHE A 169 13.68 9.24 4.08
CA PHE A 169 13.05 8.06 4.69
C PHE A 169 13.17 6.89 3.72
N ILE A 170 13.84 5.83 4.14
CA ILE A 170 13.99 4.60 3.34
C ILE A 170 13.21 3.49 4.03
N CYS A 171 12.24 2.90 3.34
CA CYS A 171 11.47 1.77 3.82
C CYS A 171 11.60 0.60 2.86
N ILE A 172 11.95 -0.57 3.41
CA ILE A 172 12.22 -1.76 2.62
C ILE A 172 11.41 -2.94 3.14
N ASN A 173 11.10 -3.89 2.26
CA ASN A 173 10.49 -5.15 2.66
C ASN A 173 11.31 -6.32 2.12
N ILE A 174 11.69 -7.24 3.03
CA ILE A 174 12.38 -8.48 2.71
C ILE A 174 11.34 -9.61 2.70
N GLN A 175 10.70 -9.86 1.56
CA GLN A 175 9.61 -10.84 1.47
C GLN A 175 10.07 -12.31 1.41
N GLU A 176 11.36 -12.60 1.22
CA GLU A 176 11.81 -14.00 1.12
C GLU A 176 11.68 -14.77 2.43
N THR A 177 11.64 -14.09 3.58
CA THR A 177 11.32 -14.73 4.87
C THR A 177 9.88 -15.22 4.88
N ASP A 178 8.94 -14.44 4.34
CA ASP A 178 7.54 -14.82 4.18
C ASP A 178 7.36 -15.97 3.17
N LEU A 179 8.07 -15.92 2.03
CA LEU A 179 8.07 -17.02 1.06
C LEU A 179 8.61 -18.33 1.66
N ALA A 180 9.59 -18.26 2.56
CA ALA A 180 10.09 -19.42 3.28
C ALA A 180 9.09 -19.94 4.32
N GLY A 181 8.36 -19.05 5.00
CA GLY A 181 7.27 -19.39 5.91
C GLY A 181 6.14 -20.14 5.19
N HIS A 182 5.65 -19.61 4.07
CA HIS A 182 4.64 -20.28 3.23
C HIS A 182 5.07 -21.67 2.74
N ALA A 183 6.38 -21.87 2.53
CA ALA A 183 6.96 -23.14 2.09
C ALA A 183 7.26 -24.10 3.24
N GLU A 184 7.06 -23.68 4.51
CA GLU A 184 7.46 -24.41 5.71
C GLU A 184 8.94 -24.84 5.68
N ASP A 185 9.80 -23.99 5.10
CA ASP A 185 11.22 -24.25 4.92
C ASP A 185 12.04 -23.49 5.96
N VAL A 186 12.26 -24.14 7.11
CA VAL A 186 13.04 -23.62 8.24
C VAL A 186 14.46 -23.23 7.83
N ALA A 187 15.10 -24.02 6.96
CA ALA A 187 16.49 -23.79 6.57
C ALA A 187 16.61 -22.54 5.71
N ARG A 188 15.71 -22.36 4.74
CA ARG A 188 15.63 -21.14 3.93
C ARG A 188 15.26 -19.93 4.77
N TYR A 189 14.32 -20.07 5.70
CA TYR A 189 13.93 -18.98 6.61
C TYR A 189 15.16 -18.48 7.39
N ALA A 190 15.89 -19.38 8.04
CA ALA A 190 17.07 -19.04 8.81
C ALA A 190 18.19 -18.43 7.94
N GLU A 191 18.40 -18.95 6.74
CA GLU A 191 19.42 -18.44 5.82
C GLU A 191 19.09 -17.02 5.33
N ARG A 192 17.81 -16.73 5.02
CA ARG A 192 17.37 -15.36 4.68
C ARG A 192 17.57 -14.39 5.84
N LEU A 193 17.29 -14.79 7.08
CA LEU A 193 17.57 -13.97 8.26
C LEU A 193 19.06 -13.65 8.39
N GLN A 194 19.95 -14.62 8.14
CA GLN A 194 21.40 -14.40 8.16
C GLN A 194 21.89 -13.47 7.04
N VAL A 195 21.26 -13.49 5.87
CA VAL A 195 21.54 -12.54 4.78
C VAL A 195 21.20 -11.11 5.24
N VAL A 196 20.03 -10.90 5.83
CA VAL A 196 19.61 -9.58 6.33
C VAL A 196 20.53 -9.11 7.45
N ASP A 197 20.83 -9.96 8.44
CA ASP A 197 21.70 -9.63 9.57
C ASP A 197 23.07 -9.08 9.14
N ARG A 198 23.75 -9.76 8.21
CA ARG A 198 25.04 -9.31 7.67
C ARG A 198 24.95 -7.96 6.96
N ASN A 199 23.85 -7.69 6.26
CA ASN A 199 23.67 -6.43 5.54
C ASN A 199 23.23 -5.29 6.47
N LEU A 200 22.51 -5.58 7.56
CA LEU A 200 22.24 -4.61 8.61
C LEU A 200 23.54 -4.15 9.28
N ALA A 201 24.51 -5.04 9.49
CA ALA A 201 25.83 -4.64 9.99
C ALA A 201 26.52 -3.62 9.06
N ARG A 202 26.49 -3.86 7.74
CA ARG A 202 27.03 -2.91 6.73
C ARG A 202 26.32 -1.56 6.77
N LEU A 203 25.00 -1.56 6.95
CA LEU A 203 24.21 -0.33 7.04
C LEU A 203 24.55 0.45 8.31
N VAL A 204 24.61 -0.23 9.45
CA VAL A 204 24.97 0.37 10.74
C VAL A 204 26.38 0.98 10.72
N GLU A 205 27.33 0.39 10.01
CA GLU A 205 28.67 0.96 9.83
C GLU A 205 28.67 2.26 9.02
N ALA A 206 27.71 2.44 8.11
CA ALA A 206 27.58 3.66 7.29
C ALA A 206 26.82 4.80 8.00
N MET A 207 26.04 4.47 9.03
CA MET A 207 25.19 5.42 9.75
C MET A 207 25.98 6.55 10.44
N GLN A 208 25.42 7.74 10.37
CA GLN A 208 25.83 8.92 11.12
C GLN A 208 25.03 9.05 12.43
N PRO A 209 25.45 9.92 13.37
CA PRO A 209 24.80 10.04 14.67
C PRO A 209 23.31 10.42 14.65
N ASP A 210 22.88 11.11 13.61
CA ASP A 210 21.51 11.55 13.38
C ASP A 210 20.65 10.52 12.63
N ASP A 211 21.22 9.42 12.13
CA ASP A 211 20.47 8.36 11.46
C ASP A 211 19.79 7.43 12.45
N CYS A 212 18.59 6.97 12.09
CA CYS A 212 17.81 6.02 12.89
C CYS A 212 17.40 4.81 12.05
N LEU A 213 17.65 3.62 12.56
CA LEU A 213 17.25 2.34 11.98
C LEU A 213 16.13 1.73 12.83
N VAL A 214 15.03 1.34 12.17
CA VAL A 214 13.95 0.57 12.77
C VAL A 214 13.83 -0.77 12.05
N VAL A 215 13.87 -1.87 12.79
CA VAL A 215 13.62 -3.23 12.27
C VAL A 215 12.35 -3.78 12.89
N MET A 216 11.40 -4.17 12.05
CA MET A 216 10.11 -4.74 12.48
C MET A 216 9.60 -5.78 11.48
N ALA A 217 8.52 -6.49 11.85
CA ALA A 217 7.73 -7.30 10.94
C ALA A 217 6.28 -6.79 10.88
N ASP A 218 5.49 -7.27 9.94
CA ASP A 218 4.07 -6.95 9.74
C ASP A 218 3.13 -8.06 10.23
N HIS A 219 3.60 -9.33 10.21
CA HIS A 219 2.92 -10.48 10.79
C HIS A 219 3.88 -11.63 11.11
N GLY A 220 3.36 -12.76 11.59
CA GLY A 220 4.09 -14.02 11.69
C GLY A 220 3.86 -14.90 10.46
N ASN A 221 4.78 -15.82 10.21
CA ASN A 221 4.64 -16.92 9.26
C ASN A 221 5.55 -18.08 9.69
N ASP A 222 5.15 -18.77 10.77
CA ASP A 222 5.95 -19.84 11.39
C ASP A 222 6.16 -21.03 10.43
N PRO A 223 7.41 -21.32 10.01
CA PRO A 223 7.70 -22.41 9.07
C PRO A 223 7.57 -23.81 9.67
N THR A 224 7.10 -23.94 10.91
CA THR A 224 6.92 -25.20 11.64
C THR A 224 5.45 -25.49 12.01
N ILE A 225 4.53 -24.61 11.62
CA ILE A 225 3.15 -24.61 12.11
C ILE A 225 2.26 -25.73 11.55
N GLY A 226 2.65 -26.34 10.43
CA GLY A 226 1.91 -27.40 9.73
C GLY A 226 0.93 -26.89 8.66
N HIS A 227 1.06 -25.64 8.22
CA HIS A 227 0.28 -25.06 7.12
C HIS A 227 0.96 -23.85 6.47
N SER A 228 0.56 -23.53 5.24
CA SER A 228 1.12 -22.43 4.46
C SER A 228 0.45 -21.07 4.70
N HIS A 229 -0.38 -20.89 5.71
CA HIS A 229 -1.02 -19.60 6.02
C HIS A 229 -0.23 -18.80 7.05
N HIS A 230 -0.36 -17.47 7.02
CA HIS A 230 0.24 -16.60 8.05
C HIS A 230 -0.27 -16.92 9.45
N THR A 231 0.57 -16.64 10.44
CA THR A 231 0.26 -16.75 11.86
C THR A 231 0.00 -15.39 12.49
N ARG A 232 -0.94 -15.31 13.44
CA ARG A 232 -1.26 -14.08 14.15
C ARG A 232 -0.33 -13.92 15.37
N GLU A 233 0.82 -13.30 15.14
CA GLU A 233 1.87 -13.13 16.15
C GLU A 233 2.13 -11.67 16.54
N VAL A 234 2.78 -11.48 17.69
CA VAL A 234 3.37 -10.19 18.04
C VAL A 234 4.68 -10.05 17.27
N VAL A 235 4.85 -8.91 16.60
CA VAL A 235 6.06 -8.63 15.80
C VAL A 235 7.11 -7.88 16.62
N PRO A 236 8.41 -8.09 16.35
CA PRO A 236 9.46 -7.30 16.99
C PRO A 236 9.44 -5.85 16.52
N VAL A 237 9.91 -4.94 17.37
CA VAL A 237 10.31 -3.58 17.00
C VAL A 237 11.65 -3.29 17.66
N LEU A 238 12.70 -3.21 16.86
CA LEU A 238 14.05 -2.86 17.29
C LEU A 238 14.38 -1.48 16.74
N VAL A 239 14.96 -0.62 17.58
CA VAL A 239 15.37 0.74 17.20
C VAL A 239 16.84 0.91 17.53
N TYR A 240 17.59 1.40 16.55
CA TYR A 240 19.00 1.71 16.69
C TYR A 240 19.29 3.12 16.20
N GLN A 241 20.04 3.86 17.02
CA GLN A 241 20.65 5.13 16.66
C GLN A 241 21.93 5.26 17.48
N GLN A 242 22.97 5.86 16.90
CA GLN A 242 24.24 6.02 17.60
C GLN A 242 24.05 6.91 18.85
N GLY A 243 24.58 6.47 20.00
CA GLY A 243 24.43 7.18 21.27
C GLY A 243 23.11 6.92 22.01
N LEU A 244 22.22 6.10 21.45
CA LEU A 244 21.00 5.65 22.11
C LEU A 244 21.35 4.76 23.33
N VAL A 245 20.79 5.09 24.49
CA VAL A 245 20.89 4.28 25.70
C VAL A 245 19.80 3.20 25.68
N HIS A 246 20.14 2.02 26.20
CA HIS A 246 19.19 0.91 26.31
C HIS A 246 17.85 1.36 26.90
N THR A 247 16.80 1.20 26.09
CA THR A 247 15.44 1.65 26.40
C THR A 247 14.46 0.53 26.07
N GLN A 248 13.57 0.21 27.00
CA GLN A 248 12.49 -0.75 26.76
C GLN A 248 11.25 -0.02 26.26
N LEU A 249 10.88 -0.22 24.98
CA LEU A 249 9.70 0.39 24.36
C LEU A 249 8.36 -0.21 24.84
N GLY A 250 8.41 -1.39 25.46
CA GLY A 250 7.23 -2.16 25.86
C GLY A 250 6.46 -2.70 24.65
N VAL A 251 5.27 -3.24 24.91
CA VAL A 251 4.37 -3.72 23.86
C VAL A 251 3.62 -2.53 23.26
N ARG A 252 3.66 -2.38 21.94
CA ARG A 252 2.92 -1.35 21.22
C ARG A 252 1.49 -1.82 20.93
N THR A 253 0.53 -0.91 20.97
CA THR A 253 -0.89 -1.24 20.74
C THR A 253 -1.23 -1.42 19.27
N THR A 254 -0.41 -0.88 18.37
CA THR A 254 -0.60 -0.97 16.92
C THR A 254 0.73 -0.83 16.19
N LEU A 255 0.85 -1.44 15.00
CA LEU A 255 1.97 -1.25 14.08
C LEU A 255 2.11 0.22 13.65
N SER A 256 1.00 0.96 13.63
CA SER A 256 0.97 2.38 13.23
C SER A 256 1.82 3.28 14.14
N ASP A 257 2.19 2.83 15.34
CA ASP A 257 3.08 3.58 16.24
C ASP A 257 4.45 3.84 15.61
N VAL A 258 4.95 2.94 14.77
CA VAL A 258 6.21 3.14 14.02
C VAL A 258 6.04 4.27 13.01
N GLY A 259 4.95 4.29 12.25
CA GLY A 259 4.66 5.36 11.29
C GLY A 259 4.48 6.73 11.97
N ALA A 260 3.82 6.77 13.12
CA ALA A 260 3.71 7.99 13.93
C ALA A 260 5.09 8.48 14.42
N THR A 261 5.97 7.55 14.82
CA THR A 261 7.35 7.87 15.24
C THR A 261 8.20 8.39 14.10
N VAL A 262 8.08 7.80 12.89
CA VAL A 262 8.75 8.28 11.68
C VAL A 262 8.33 9.72 11.36
N CYS A 263 7.02 10.01 11.36
CA CYS A 263 6.55 11.36 11.10
C CYS A 263 7.05 12.36 12.17
N GLU A 264 7.06 12.00 13.46
CA GLU A 264 7.61 12.88 14.50
C GLU A 264 9.12 13.11 14.32
N PHE A 265 9.88 12.06 14.02
CA PHE A 265 11.33 12.12 13.80
C PHE A 265 11.70 13.13 12.69
N PHE A 266 10.96 13.07 11.58
CA PHE A 266 11.14 13.99 10.45
C PHE A 266 10.38 15.32 10.59
N ARG A 267 9.72 15.58 11.71
CA ARG A 267 8.87 16.77 11.96
C ARG A 267 7.77 16.95 10.90
N ALA A 268 7.26 15.84 10.38
CA ALA A 268 6.14 15.79 9.46
C ALA A 268 4.79 15.76 10.21
N PRO A 269 3.68 16.13 9.56
CA PRO A 269 2.35 15.95 10.14
C PRO A 269 2.09 14.48 10.50
N PRO A 270 1.32 14.18 11.56
CA PRO A 270 1.09 12.80 11.97
C PRO A 270 0.24 12.03 10.94
N PRO A 271 0.45 10.70 10.80
CA PRO A 271 -0.45 9.86 10.03
C PRO A 271 -1.80 9.70 10.75
N GLN A 272 -2.78 9.05 10.10
CA GLN A 272 -4.13 8.87 10.68
C GLN A 272 -4.12 8.16 12.03
N ASN A 273 -3.22 7.19 12.21
CA ASN A 273 -3.23 6.25 13.32
C ASN A 273 -1.84 6.11 13.94
N GLY A 274 -1.81 5.66 15.19
CA GLY A 274 -0.59 5.40 15.94
C GLY A 274 -0.24 6.48 16.95
N ARG A 275 0.59 6.12 17.91
CA ARG A 275 1.18 7.01 18.91
C ARG A 275 2.68 6.85 18.86
N SER A 276 3.37 7.94 18.57
CA SER A 276 4.81 7.94 18.53
C SER A 276 5.41 7.51 19.87
N PHE A 277 6.55 6.83 19.78
CA PHE A 277 7.40 6.50 20.91
C PHE A 277 8.74 7.24 20.87
N LEU A 278 8.89 8.26 20.03
CA LEU A 278 10.14 9.01 19.88
C LEU A 278 10.64 9.56 21.23
N SER A 279 9.75 10.11 22.04
CA SER A 279 10.06 10.63 23.38
C SER A 279 10.53 9.58 24.38
N SER A 280 10.39 8.29 24.04
CA SER A 280 10.91 7.20 24.87
C SER A 280 12.39 6.94 24.58
N LEU A 281 12.89 7.32 23.41
CA LEU A 281 14.30 7.16 23.03
C LEU A 281 15.17 8.11 23.86
N ARG A 282 16.16 7.56 24.56
CA ARG A 282 17.06 8.33 25.45
C ARG A 282 18.47 8.30 24.92
N PHE A 283 19.15 9.43 24.95
CA PHE A 283 20.53 9.56 24.50
C PHE A 283 21.48 9.80 25.68
N ALA A 284 22.74 9.36 25.51
CA ALA A 284 23.76 9.62 26.50
C ALA A 284 23.98 11.15 26.64
N GLY A 285 23.61 11.69 27.80
CA GLY A 285 23.70 13.14 28.08
C GLY A 285 22.35 13.83 28.27
N ASP A 286 21.23 13.16 28.00
CA ASP A 286 19.91 13.69 28.34
C ASP A 286 19.80 13.86 29.86
N THR A 287 19.55 15.09 30.31
CA THR A 287 19.24 15.39 31.72
C THR A 287 17.74 15.16 31.95
N LEU A 288 17.43 14.41 33.01
CA LEU A 288 16.06 14.07 33.43
C LEU A 288 15.20 15.31 33.73
#